data_AF-A0A1Y3BDZ3-F1
#
_entry.id   AF-A0A1Y3BDZ3-F1
#
_cell.length_a   1.000
_cell.length_b   1.000
_cell.length_c   1.000
_cell.angle_alpha   90.00
_cell.angle_beta   90.00
_cell.angle_gamma   90.00
#
_symmetry.space_group_name_H-M   'P 1'
#
loop_
_entity.id
_entity.type
_entity.pdbx_description
1 polymer ?
#
loop_
_entity_poly.entity_id
_entity_poly.type
_entity_poly.pdbx_seq_one_letter_code
_entity_poly.pdbx_strand_id
1 'polypeptide(L)'
;RHGKLILNKDLNEEGVLEEAEFYNITSLIKLLQQRNLDRMMNRSPSTDSSKNQNVYRLLHCRESELSLAISTLSDGWKFEQLLPNFPNWTTDYFVVVSREYPIKR
;
A
#
# COMPACT_ATOMS: atom_id res chain seq x y z
N ARG A 1 20.28 -13.22 28.74
CA ARG A 1 21.67 -13.58 29.11
C ARG A 1 22.71 -13.38 27.99
N HIS A 2 22.36 -13.06 26.74
CA HIS A 2 23.33 -12.84 25.63
C HIS A 2 23.07 -11.55 24.83
N GLY A 3 22.28 -10.60 25.36
CA GLY A 3 22.01 -9.30 24.72
C GLY A 3 21.23 -9.34 23.39
N LYS A 4 20.68 -10.51 23.00
CA LYS A 4 19.86 -10.65 21.79
C LYS A 4 18.40 -10.80 22.16
N LEU A 5 17.52 -10.16 21.39
CA LEU A 5 16.08 -10.37 21.44
C LEU A 5 15.75 -11.66 20.68
N ILE A 6 15.21 -12.66 21.38
CA ILE A 6 14.70 -13.90 20.80
C ILE A 6 13.23 -13.97 21.20
N LEU A 7 12.34 -13.98 20.21
CA LEU A 7 10.89 -13.94 20.43
C LEU A 7 10.22 -15.02 19.58
N ASN A 8 9.38 -15.83 20.21
CA ASN A 8 8.63 -16.88 19.52
C ASN A 8 7.51 -16.25 18.69
N LYS A 9 7.21 -16.84 17.53
CA LYS A 9 6.21 -16.28 16.58
C LYS A 9 4.80 -16.19 17.16
N ASP A 10 4.48 -17.06 18.13
CA ASP A 10 3.16 -17.14 18.74
C ASP A 10 3.00 -16.21 19.95
N LEU A 11 4.05 -15.47 20.29
CA LEU A 11 4.08 -14.60 21.45
C LEU A 11 3.57 -13.20 21.09
N ASN A 12 2.67 -12.64 21.90
CA ASN A 12 2.20 -11.28 21.71
C ASN A 12 3.30 -10.27 22.07
N GLU A 13 3.74 -9.50 21.10
CA GLU A 13 4.91 -8.65 21.23
C GLU A 13 4.65 -7.35 21.96
N GLU A 14 3.39 -6.87 21.89
CA GLU A 14 2.98 -5.71 22.64
C GLU A 14 3.04 -6.00 24.15
N GLY A 15 2.59 -7.19 24.56
CA GLY A 15 2.72 -7.64 25.95
C GLY A 15 4.18 -7.75 26.40
N VAL A 16 5.09 -8.17 25.52
CA VAL A 16 6.54 -8.18 25.84
C VAL A 16 7.10 -6.76 25.97
N LEU A 17 6.61 -5.81 25.18
CA LEU A 17 7.01 -4.41 25.32
C LEU A 17 6.51 -3.83 26.65
N GLU A 18 5.25 -4.07 27.01
CA GLU A 18 4.67 -3.67 28.29
C GLU A 18 5.46 -4.23 29.48
N GLU A 19 5.83 -5.51 29.45
CA GLU A 19 6.68 -6.10 30.48
C GLU A 19 8.08 -5.46 30.53
N ALA A 20 8.69 -5.19 29.37
CA ALA A 20 10.00 -4.53 29.30
C ALA A 20 9.95 -3.10 29.87
N GLU A 21 8.86 -2.38 29.67
CA GLU A 21 8.59 -1.06 30.25
C GLU A 21 8.35 -1.15 31.75
N PHE A 22 7.57 -2.13 32.22
CA PHE A 22 7.31 -2.36 33.64
C PHE A 22 8.60 -2.62 34.44
N TYR A 23 9.52 -3.42 33.88
CA TYR A 23 10.83 -3.69 34.49
C TYR A 23 11.91 -2.64 34.13
N ASN A 24 11.55 -1.61 33.36
CA ASN A 24 12.44 -0.54 32.90
C ASN A 24 13.74 -1.03 32.24
N ILE A 25 13.64 -2.05 31.39
CA ILE A 25 14.79 -2.62 30.67
C ILE A 25 15.00 -1.84 29.37
N THR A 26 15.63 -0.66 29.47
CA THR A 26 15.72 0.32 28.37
C THR A 26 16.34 -0.23 27.08
N SER A 27 17.32 -1.13 27.18
CA SER A 27 17.95 -1.76 26.01
C SER A 27 16.99 -2.68 25.26
N LEU A 28 16.11 -3.38 25.98
CA LEU A 28 15.11 -4.26 25.42
C LEU A 28 13.96 -3.47 24.77
N ILE A 29 13.51 -2.39 25.43
CA ILE A 29 12.52 -1.45 24.89
C ILE A 29 12.97 -0.92 23.52
N LYS A 30 14.21 -0.44 23.42
CA LYS A 30 14.79 0.05 22.15
C LYS A 30 14.79 -1.03 21.06
N LEU A 31 15.20 -2.26 21.39
CA LEU A 31 15.22 -3.37 20.44
C LEU A 31 13.81 -3.77 19.96
N LEU A 32 12.82 -3.76 20.86
CA LEU A 32 11.43 -4.08 20.53
C LEU A 32 10.80 -3.01 19.64
N GLN A 33 10.98 -1.73 19.97
CA GLN A 33 10.50 -0.61 19.17
C GLN A 33 11.15 -0.57 17.79
N GLN A 34 12.47 -0.75 17.70
CA GLN A 34 13.19 -0.82 16.42
C GLN A 34 12.66 -1.98 15.56
N ARG A 35 12.45 -3.16 16.15
CA ARG A 35 11.88 -4.31 15.43
C ARG A 35 10.43 -4.09 15.01
N ASN A 36 9.64 -3.31 15.76
CA ASN A 36 8.28 -2.93 15.38
C ASN A 36 8.32 -1.98 14.16
N LEU A 37 9.16 -0.94 14.22
CA LEU A 37 9.43 -0.03 13.11
C LEU A 37 9.92 -0.76 11.86
N ASP A 38 10.91 -1.64 11.99
CA ASP A 38 11.41 -2.46 10.89
C ASP A 38 10.32 -3.32 10.28
N ARG A 39 9.35 -3.79 11.08
CA ARG A 39 8.22 -4.55 10.57
C ARG A 39 7.14 -3.68 9.98
N MET A 40 6.90 -2.46 10.46
CA MET A 40 6.04 -1.52 9.77
C MET A 40 6.63 -1.13 8.40
N MET A 41 7.95 -0.91 8.35
CA MET A 41 8.67 -0.56 7.13
C MET A 41 8.80 -1.75 6.16
N ASN A 42 8.94 -2.98 6.67
CA ASN A 42 9.01 -4.19 5.86
C ASN A 42 7.65 -4.87 5.61
N ARG A 43 6.59 -4.53 6.35
CA ARG A 43 5.19 -4.81 5.99
C ARG A 43 4.72 -3.79 4.94
N SER A 44 5.42 -3.74 3.81
CA SER A 44 4.64 -3.71 2.58
C SER A 44 3.87 -5.03 2.54
N PRO A 45 2.57 -5.03 2.22
CA PRO A 45 1.80 -6.27 2.18
C PRO A 45 2.52 -7.29 1.27
N SER A 46 2.47 -8.55 1.71
CA SER A 46 2.92 -9.77 1.06
C SER A 46 4.42 -9.89 0.71
N THR A 47 5.09 -10.67 1.55
CA THR A 47 6.04 -11.69 1.10
C THR A 47 5.37 -12.53 0.00
N ASP A 48 6.05 -12.73 -1.14
CA ASP A 48 5.78 -13.74 -2.17
C ASP A 48 4.93 -13.44 -3.42
N SER A 49 4.67 -12.16 -3.72
CA SER A 49 4.37 -11.75 -5.10
C SER A 49 5.33 -10.63 -5.45
N SER A 50 6.03 -10.73 -6.59
CA SER A 50 6.68 -9.61 -7.27
C SER A 50 5.97 -8.30 -6.93
N LYS A 51 6.61 -7.40 -6.16
CA LYS A 51 5.99 -6.17 -5.67
C LYS A 51 5.61 -5.34 -6.90
N ASN A 52 4.39 -5.51 -7.39
CA ASN A 52 3.84 -4.71 -8.47
C ASN A 52 3.32 -3.42 -7.84
N GLN A 53 3.79 -2.28 -8.31
CA GLN A 53 3.19 -0.99 -7.96
C GLN A 53 2.07 -0.71 -8.93
N ASN A 54 0.92 -0.29 -8.41
CA ASN A 54 -0.17 0.20 -9.23
C ASN A 54 0.03 1.68 -9.50
N VAL A 55 0.11 2.04 -10.77
CA VAL A 55 0.09 3.43 -11.22
C VAL A 55 -1.32 3.75 -11.69
N TYR A 56 -1.91 4.81 -11.14
CA TYR A 56 -3.23 5.28 -11.53
C TYR A 56 -3.13 6.49 -12.45
N ARG A 57 -4.05 6.60 -13.41
CA ARG A 57 -4.26 7.79 -14.22
C ARG A 57 -5.74 8.16 -14.25
N LEU A 58 -5.99 9.45 -14.35
CA LEU A 58 -7.30 10.02 -14.60
C LEU A 58 -7.32 10.53 -16.04
N LEU A 59 -8.24 10.02 -16.85
CA LEU A 59 -8.48 10.49 -18.21
C LEU A 59 -9.77 11.30 -18.22
N HIS A 60 -9.71 12.53 -18.72
CA HIS A 60 -10.87 13.39 -18.88
C HIS A 60 -11.40 13.27 -20.32
N CYS A 61 -12.70 13.04 -20.48
CA CYS A 61 -13.33 12.96 -21.80
C CYS A 61 -14.79 13.40 -21.74
N ARG A 62 -15.34 13.82 -22.88
CA ARG A 62 -16.78 14.08 -23.03
C ARG A 62 -17.54 12.77 -23.11
N GLU A 63 -18.83 12.77 -22.78
CA GLU A 63 -19.74 11.64 -22.91
C GLU A 63 -19.69 11.04 -24.32
N SER A 64 -19.70 11.88 -25.36
CA SER A 64 -19.63 11.46 -26.76
C SER A 64 -18.33 10.76 -27.15
N GLU A 65 -17.26 10.95 -26.36
CA GLU A 65 -15.92 10.39 -26.61
C GLU A 65 -15.63 9.20 -25.69
N LEU A 66 -16.49 8.92 -24.71
CA LEU A 66 -16.25 7.93 -23.66
C LEU A 66 -15.97 6.53 -24.21
N SER A 67 -16.81 6.04 -25.14
CA SER A 67 -16.62 4.73 -25.76
C SER A 67 -15.28 4.65 -26.50
N LEU A 68 -14.90 5.72 -27.21
CA LEU A 68 -13.63 5.79 -27.91
C LEU A 68 -12.45 5.80 -26.93
N ALA A 69 -12.53 6.61 -25.87
CA ALA A 69 -11.50 6.74 -24.85
C ALA A 69 -11.22 5.39 -24.15
N ILE A 70 -12.28 4.62 -23.82
CA ILE A 70 -12.13 3.28 -23.22
C ILE A 70 -11.56 2.29 -24.25
N SER A 71 -12.04 2.31 -25.49
CA SER A 71 -11.63 1.36 -26.53
C SER A 71 -10.17 1.54 -26.98
N THR A 72 -9.60 2.74 -26.80
CA THR A 72 -8.24 3.10 -27.22
C THR A 72 -7.23 3.05 -26.08
N LEU A 73 -7.64 2.56 -24.89
CA LEU A 73 -6.70 2.32 -23.79
C LEU A 73 -5.56 1.43 -24.25
N SER A 74 -4.34 1.93 -24.13
CA SER A 74 -3.13 1.17 -24.46
C SER A 74 -3.05 -0.12 -23.63
N ASP A 75 -2.44 -1.16 -24.20
CA ASP A 75 -2.32 -2.46 -23.56
C ASP A 75 -1.71 -2.38 -22.14
N GLY A 76 -2.26 -3.17 -21.22
CA GLY A 76 -1.90 -3.23 -19.81
C GLY A 76 -2.58 -2.19 -18.90
N TRP A 77 -3.38 -1.25 -19.41
CA TRP A 77 -4.24 -0.40 -18.57
C TRP A 77 -5.56 -1.10 -18.27
N LYS A 78 -5.94 -1.14 -16.99
CA LYS A 78 -7.20 -1.66 -16.49
C LYS A 78 -8.13 -0.51 -16.17
N PHE A 79 -9.40 -0.64 -16.54
CA PHE A 79 -10.46 0.28 -16.10
C PHE A 79 -10.79 0.01 -14.62
N GLU A 80 -10.86 1.06 -13.82
CA GLU A 80 -11.19 0.98 -12.39
C GLU A 80 -12.55 1.60 -12.09
N GLN A 81 -12.78 2.83 -12.56
CA GLN A 81 -13.98 3.59 -12.21
C GLN A 81 -14.28 4.68 -13.25
N LEU A 82 -15.57 5.00 -13.41
CA LEU A 82 -16.05 6.17 -14.12
C LEU A 82 -16.65 7.16 -13.12
N LEU A 83 -16.21 8.41 -13.17
CA LEU A 83 -16.67 9.48 -12.31
C LEU A 83 -17.29 10.59 -13.16
N PRO A 84 -18.51 11.04 -12.88
CA PRO A 84 -19.06 12.23 -13.54
C PRO A 84 -18.25 13.47 -13.12
N ASN A 85 -18.01 14.39 -14.07
CA ASN A 85 -17.45 15.69 -13.77
C ASN A 85 -18.56 16.59 -13.20
N PHE A 86 -18.48 16.90 -11.90
CA PHE A 86 -19.41 17.85 -11.27
C PHE A 86 -18.77 19.25 -11.21
N PRO A 87 -19.55 20.32 -11.46
CA PRO A 87 -21.01 20.33 -11.57
C PRO A 87 -21.48 20.10 -13.01
N ASN A 88 -22.64 19.46 -13.11
CA ASN A 88 -23.29 18.82 -14.25
C ASN A 88 -23.74 19.77 -15.39
N TRP A 89 -23.08 20.92 -15.55
CA TRP A 89 -23.21 21.78 -16.73
C TRP A 89 -22.44 21.24 -17.93
N THR A 90 -21.46 20.38 -17.68
CA THR A 90 -20.66 19.68 -18.70
C THR A 90 -21.00 18.20 -18.69
N THR A 91 -21.24 17.60 -19.86
CA THR A 91 -21.42 16.15 -20.03
C THR A 91 -20.07 15.46 -20.11
N ASP A 92 -19.23 15.68 -19.10
CA ASP A 92 -17.85 15.21 -19.07
C ASP A 92 -17.67 14.16 -17.97
N TYR A 93 -16.72 13.26 -18.19
CA TYR A 93 -16.38 12.17 -17.28
C TYR A 93 -14.88 12.09 -17.04
N PHE A 94 -14.52 11.66 -15.83
CA PHE A 94 -13.20 11.17 -15.50
C PHE A 94 -13.20 9.65 -15.47
N VAL A 95 -12.31 9.05 -16.25
CA VAL A 95 -12.05 7.61 -16.26
C VAL A 95 -10.81 7.33 -15.43
N VAL A 96 -10.97 6.58 -14.34
CA VAL A 96 -9.87 6.08 -13.52
C VAL A 96 -9.35 4.79 -14.18
N VAL A 97 -8.06 4.76 -14.49
CA VAL A 97 -7.39 3.58 -15.01
C VAL A 97 -6.15 3.24 -14.18
N SER A 98 -5.84 1.97 -14.04
CA SER A 98 -4.67 1.47 -13.32
C SER A 98 -3.74 0.66 -14.23
N ARG A 99 -2.47 0.58 -13.87
CA ARG A 99 -1.52 -0.34 -14.49
C ARG A 99 -0.51 -0.83 -13.46
N GLU A 100 -0.32 -2.14 -13.44
CA GLU A 100 0.70 -2.80 -12.63
C GLU A 100 2.07 -2.67 -13.28
N TYR A 101 3.05 -2.21 -12.50
CA TYR A 101 4.46 -2.19 -12.90
C TYR A 101 5.30 -3.03 -11.92
N PRO A 102 6.10 -3.97 -12.42
CA PRO A 102 7.02 -4.70 -11.55
C PRO A 102 8.09 -3.73 -11.03
N ILE A 103 8.26 -3.66 -9.70
CA ILE A 103 9.40 -2.93 -9.12
C ILE A 103 10.66 -3.72 -9.43
N LYS A 104 11.47 -3.22 -10.38
CA LYS A 104 12.84 -3.71 -10.57
C LYS A 104 13.69 -3.18 -9.39
N ARG A 105 14.33 -4.09 -8.67
CA ARG A 105 15.38 -3.76 -7.70
C ARG A 105 16.68 -3.42 -8.42
#